data_AF-A8YXY7-F1
#
_entry.id   AF-A8YXY7-F1
#
_cell.length_a   1.000
_cell.length_b   1.000
_cell.length_c   1.000
_cell.angle_alpha   90.00
_cell.angle_beta   90.00
_cell.angle_gamma   90.00
#
_symmetry.space_group_name_H-M   'P 1'
#
loop_
_entity.id
_entity.type
_entity.pdbx_description
1 polymer ?
#
loop_
_entity_poly.entity_id
_entity_poly.type
_entity_poly.pdbx_seq_one_letter_code
_entity_poly.pdbx_strand_id
1 'polypeptide(L)'
;AEEEPRRKIPLVPENLLKKRKAYQALKATQAKQALLQKKEQRKGKQVKFKRLEWFVHDSWRQLRDRVRLRRLTVKPHGLEVPDKHSLAFVVRIERINGVSSLVQRTIARLRLNKIFSGVFVKVTPETIKTLRIVEPYVTWGFPNLKSVRELILKRGQAKVKNKVIPLTDNTVIEEHLGE
;
A
#
# COMPACT_ATOMS: atom_id res chain seq x y z
N ALA A 1 8.57 -39.42 67.05
CA ALA A 1 8.21 -38.22 66.28
C ALA A 1 6.81 -37.83 66.72
N GLU A 2 6.71 -36.81 67.58
CA GLU A 2 5.41 -36.33 68.07
C GLU A 2 4.66 -35.66 66.91
N GLU A 3 3.41 -36.07 66.70
CA GLU A 3 2.52 -35.47 65.70
C GLU A 3 2.10 -34.07 66.16
N GLU A 4 2.49 -33.04 65.40
CA GLU A 4 2.04 -31.68 65.69
C GLU A 4 0.50 -31.55 65.59
N PRO A 5 -0.14 -30.80 66.49
CA PRO A 5 -1.59 -30.63 66.49
C PRO A 5 -2.04 -29.90 65.21
N ARG A 6 -2.89 -30.58 64.42
CA ARG A 6 -3.47 -30.02 63.19
C ARG A 6 -4.22 -28.72 63.51
N ARG A 7 -3.72 -27.60 62.98
CA ARG A 7 -4.33 -26.27 63.10
C ARG A 7 -5.77 -26.32 62.58
N LYS A 8 -6.75 -26.07 63.46
CA LYS A 8 -8.17 -25.99 63.09
C LYS A 8 -8.39 -24.76 62.20
N ILE A 9 -8.70 -24.98 60.92
CA ILE A 9 -9.01 -23.92 59.97
C ILE A 9 -10.40 -23.36 60.34
N PRO A 10 -10.56 -22.04 60.52
CA PRO A 10 -11.87 -21.47 60.82
C PRO A 10 -12.82 -21.74 59.65
N LEU A 11 -13.99 -22.32 59.95
CA LEU A 11 -14.99 -22.70 58.95
C LEU A 11 -15.66 -21.42 58.42
N VAL A 12 -15.17 -20.93 57.28
CA VAL A 12 -15.75 -19.75 56.61
C VAL A 12 -17.06 -20.15 55.94
N PRO A 13 -18.15 -19.38 56.12
CA PRO A 13 -19.42 -19.66 55.47
C PRO A 13 -19.26 -19.74 53.94
N GLU A 14 -19.86 -20.76 53.33
CA GLU A 14 -19.77 -21.03 51.90
C GLU A 14 -20.23 -19.83 51.05
N ASN A 15 -21.27 -19.12 51.50
CA ASN A 15 -21.79 -17.92 50.86
C ASN A 15 -20.73 -16.80 50.76
N LEU A 16 -19.86 -16.68 51.76
CA LEU A 16 -18.81 -15.67 51.81
C LEU A 16 -17.68 -16.02 50.83
N LEU A 17 -17.33 -17.31 50.71
CA LEU A 17 -16.37 -17.81 49.73
C LEU A 17 -16.88 -17.62 48.29
N LYS A 18 -18.16 -17.92 48.02
CA LYS A 18 -18.80 -17.68 46.72
C LYS A 18 -18.79 -16.19 46.34
N LYS A 19 -19.11 -15.29 47.27
CA LYS A 19 -19.03 -13.83 47.07
C LYS A 19 -17.61 -13.36 46.76
N ARG A 20 -16.60 -13.85 47.49
CA ARG A 20 -15.18 -13.51 47.24
C ARG A 20 -14.74 -13.95 45.84
N LYS A 21 -15.09 -15.17 45.43
CA LYS A 21 -14.75 -15.71 44.10
C LYS A 21 -15.41 -14.91 42.98
N ALA A 22 -16.68 -14.55 43.12
CA ALA A 22 -17.40 -13.72 42.15
C ALA A 22 -16.80 -12.30 42.05
N TYR A 23 -16.46 -11.68 43.20
CA TYR A 23 -15.83 -10.36 43.22
C TYR A 23 -14.43 -10.37 42.58
N GLN A 24 -13.62 -11.40 42.84
CA GLN A 24 -12.31 -11.56 42.21
C GLN A 24 -12.43 -11.74 40.69
N ALA A 25 -13.41 -12.51 40.22
CA ALA A 25 -13.68 -12.68 38.79
C ALA A 25 -14.09 -11.34 38.12
N LEU A 26 -14.99 -10.58 38.74
CA LEU A 26 -15.39 -9.24 38.28
C LEU A 26 -14.21 -8.26 38.23
N LYS A 27 -13.36 -8.27 39.25
CA LYS A 27 -12.18 -7.41 39.30
C LYS A 27 -11.16 -7.79 38.22
N ALA A 28 -10.99 -9.08 37.96
CA ALA A 28 -10.12 -9.58 36.90
C ALA A 28 -10.63 -9.20 35.50
N THR A 29 -11.94 -9.30 35.26
CA THR A 29 -12.53 -8.89 33.97
C THR A 29 -12.43 -7.39 33.74
N GLN A 30 -12.71 -6.57 34.77
CA GLN A 30 -12.53 -5.11 34.71
C GLN A 30 -11.07 -4.73 34.44
N ALA A 31 -10.10 -5.36 35.13
CA ALA A 31 -8.69 -5.11 34.90
C ALA A 31 -8.24 -5.48 33.47
N LYS A 32 -8.75 -6.59 32.94
CA LYS A 32 -8.50 -7.03 31.56
C LYS A 32 -9.08 -6.03 30.54
N GLN A 33 -10.30 -5.55 30.75
CA GLN A 33 -10.94 -4.55 29.90
C GLN A 33 -10.18 -3.21 29.92
N ALA A 34 -9.78 -2.73 31.11
CA ALA A 34 -8.98 -1.52 31.24
C ALA A 34 -7.62 -1.62 30.50
N LEU A 35 -6.96 -2.78 30.55
CA LEU A 35 -5.73 -3.02 29.79
C LEU A 35 -5.94 -2.99 28.28
N LEU A 36 -7.04 -3.57 27.79
CA LEU A 36 -7.40 -3.55 26.37
C LEU A 36 -7.69 -2.12 25.90
N GLN A 37 -8.49 -1.36 26.64
CA GLN A 37 -8.76 0.05 26.36
C GLN A 37 -7.48 0.89 26.34
N LYS A 38 -6.56 0.67 27.30
CA LYS A 38 -5.27 1.36 27.33
C LYS A 38 -4.38 1.00 26.11
N LYS A 39 -4.42 -0.26 25.66
CA LYS A 39 -3.74 -0.68 24.43
C LYS A 39 -4.36 -0.02 23.19
N GLU A 40 -5.68 0.09 23.11
CA GLU A 40 -6.38 0.76 22.02
C GLU A 40 -6.09 2.27 21.98
N GLN A 41 -6.08 2.93 23.13
CA GLN A 41 -5.69 4.34 23.21
C GLN A 41 -4.21 4.56 22.84
N ARG A 42 -3.31 3.66 23.26
CA ARG A 42 -1.89 3.70 22.83
C ARG A 42 -1.69 3.42 21.34
N LYS A 43 -2.60 2.70 20.69
CA LYS A 43 -2.64 2.54 19.23
C LYS A 43 -3.11 3.82 18.52
N GLY A 44 -3.65 4.81 19.25
CA GLY A 44 -3.88 6.15 18.73
C GLY A 44 -2.60 6.67 18.06
N LYS A 45 -2.75 7.34 16.91
CA LYS A 45 -1.60 7.80 16.11
C LYS A 45 -0.69 8.68 16.99
N GLN A 46 0.50 8.17 17.32
CA GLN A 46 1.56 9.03 17.83
C GLN A 46 1.72 10.19 16.84
N VAL A 47 1.59 11.43 17.34
CA VAL A 47 1.82 12.61 16.52
C VAL A 47 3.27 12.53 16.06
N LYS A 48 3.46 12.18 14.79
CA LYS A 48 4.79 12.07 14.21
C LYS A 48 5.37 13.49 14.17
N PHE A 49 6.21 13.81 15.15
CA PHE A 49 6.93 15.06 15.19
C PHE A 49 7.74 15.18 13.90
N LYS A 50 7.50 16.26 13.15
CA LYS A 50 8.24 16.61 11.94
C LYS A 50 9.04 17.86 12.23
N ARG A 51 10.33 17.84 11.89
CA ARG A 51 11.19 19.02 11.97
C ARG A 51 10.71 20.09 10.98
N LEU A 52 11.01 21.35 11.28
CA LEU A 52 10.66 22.47 10.41
C LEU A 52 11.21 22.32 8.98
N GLU A 53 12.44 21.81 8.87
CA GLU A 53 13.12 21.46 7.61
C GLU A 53 12.24 20.61 6.68
N TRP A 54 11.47 19.67 7.23
CA TRP A 54 10.59 18.80 6.46
C TRP A 54 9.54 19.61 5.70
N PHE A 55 8.96 20.63 6.35
CA PHE A 55 7.93 21.48 5.74
C PHE A 55 8.51 22.38 4.65
N VAL A 56 9.72 22.92 4.88
CA VAL A 56 10.43 23.73 3.88
C VAL A 56 10.75 22.90 2.63
N HIS A 57 11.32 21.71 2.81
CA HIS A 57 11.63 20.80 1.71
C HIS A 57 10.38 20.35 0.94
N ASP A 58 9.28 20.05 1.64
CA ASP A 58 8.02 19.65 1.01
C ASP A 58 7.42 20.79 0.17
N SER A 59 7.41 22.01 0.71
CA SER A 59 6.96 23.20 0.00
C SER A 59 7.77 23.45 -1.28
N TRP A 60 9.10 23.37 -1.22
CA TRP A 60 9.95 23.52 -2.40
C TRP A 60 9.76 22.41 -3.42
N ARG A 61 9.50 21.17 -2.98
CA ARG A 61 9.17 20.05 -3.88
C ARG A 61 7.85 20.32 -4.62
N GLN A 62 6.81 20.73 -3.89
CA GLN A 62 5.51 21.05 -4.47
C GLN A 62 5.59 22.23 -5.46
N LEU A 63 6.34 23.28 -5.12
CA LEU A 63 6.54 24.44 -6.00
C LEU A 63 7.23 24.04 -7.31
N ARG A 64 8.33 23.26 -7.23
CA ARG A 64 9.04 22.76 -8.42
C ARG A 64 8.13 21.93 -9.31
N ASP A 65 7.32 21.04 -8.73
CA ASP A 65 6.37 20.22 -9.48
C ASP A 65 5.28 21.07 -10.15
N ARG A 66 4.73 22.07 -9.44
CA ARG A 66 3.75 23.01 -10.00
C ARG A 66 4.31 23.79 -11.19
N VAL A 67 5.52 24.34 -11.05
CA VAL A 67 6.19 25.11 -12.12
C VAL A 67 6.47 24.21 -13.32
N ARG A 68 6.94 22.97 -13.09
CA ARG A 68 7.18 21.99 -14.15
C ARG A 68 5.91 21.68 -14.94
N LEU A 69 4.80 21.39 -14.25
CA LEU A 69 3.51 21.11 -14.89
C LEU A 69 3.04 22.29 -15.75
N ARG A 70 3.20 23.53 -15.27
CA ARG A 70 2.90 24.73 -16.07
C ARG A 70 3.81 24.88 -17.29
N ARG A 71 5.09 24.53 -17.18
CA ARG A 71 6.01 24.57 -18.34
C ARG A 71 5.62 23.56 -19.41
N LEU A 72 5.16 22.36 -19.01
CA LEU A 72 4.70 21.33 -19.93
C LEU A 72 3.46 21.75 -20.75
N THR A 73 2.59 22.60 -20.19
CA THR A 73 1.42 23.11 -20.94
C THR A 73 1.80 24.21 -21.93
N VAL A 74 2.78 25.05 -21.58
CA VAL A 74 3.21 26.19 -22.42
C VAL A 74 4.18 25.77 -23.53
N LYS A 75 5.09 24.83 -23.24
CA LYS A 75 6.02 24.26 -24.21
C LYS A 75 5.57 22.83 -24.55
N PRO A 76 4.52 22.65 -25.39
CA PRO A 76 4.22 21.34 -25.94
C PRO A 76 5.43 20.95 -26.78
N HIS A 77 6.27 20.04 -26.28
CA HIS A 77 7.25 19.39 -27.14
C HIS A 77 6.42 18.72 -28.24
N GLY A 78 6.82 18.87 -29.50
CA GLY A 78 6.13 18.25 -30.63
C GLY A 78 5.68 16.85 -30.25
N LEU A 79 4.38 16.57 -30.43
CA LEU A 79 3.84 15.24 -30.24
C LEU A 79 4.25 14.43 -31.46
N GLU A 80 5.55 14.22 -31.64
CA GLU A 80 6.04 13.18 -32.53
C GLU A 80 5.69 11.88 -31.84
N VAL A 81 4.47 11.40 -32.11
CA VAL A 81 4.16 10.00 -31.88
C VAL A 81 5.14 9.26 -32.79
N PRO A 82 6.05 8.43 -32.26
CA PRO A 82 6.84 7.60 -33.13
C PRO A 82 5.88 6.63 -33.80
N ASP A 83 5.49 6.90 -35.05
CA ASP A 83 4.60 6.06 -35.88
C ASP A 83 5.08 4.60 -35.95
N LYS A 84 6.34 4.36 -35.59
CA LYS A 84 7.00 3.06 -35.59
C LYS A 84 6.59 2.13 -34.45
N HIS A 85 6.05 2.63 -33.33
CA HIS A 85 5.84 1.81 -32.13
C HIS A 85 4.45 1.98 -31.51
N SER A 86 3.70 0.87 -31.45
CA SER A 86 2.33 0.84 -30.91
C SER A 86 2.25 0.57 -29.40
N LEU A 87 3.32 0.05 -28.78
CA LEU A 87 3.33 -0.43 -27.40
C LEU A 87 4.51 0.15 -26.62
N ALA A 88 4.25 0.73 -25.45
CA ALA A 88 5.26 1.16 -24.49
C ALA A 88 5.18 0.30 -23.22
N PHE A 89 6.33 0.04 -22.61
CA PHE A 89 6.44 -0.54 -21.28
C PHE A 89 6.88 0.54 -20.29
N VAL A 90 6.14 0.64 -19.19
CA VAL A 90 6.22 1.76 -18.25
C VAL A 90 6.51 1.20 -16.87
N VAL A 91 7.63 1.59 -16.25
CA VAL A 91 8.09 1.08 -14.95
C VAL A 91 8.25 2.22 -13.95
N ARG A 92 7.67 2.05 -12.76
CA ARG A 92 7.81 3.02 -11.68
C ARG A 92 9.11 2.83 -10.92
N ILE A 93 9.92 3.88 -10.83
CA ILE A 93 11.22 3.86 -10.12
C ILE A 93 11.14 4.59 -8.78
N GLU A 94 10.36 5.67 -8.67
CA GLU A 94 10.37 6.51 -7.48
C GLU A 94 9.10 6.43 -6.62
N ARG A 95 9.25 6.78 -5.34
CA ARG A 95 8.13 6.99 -4.42
C ARG A 95 7.57 8.40 -4.61
N ILE A 96 6.25 8.55 -4.61
CA ILE A 96 5.56 9.81 -4.96
C ILE A 96 5.07 10.59 -3.74
N ASN A 97 5.89 10.63 -2.69
CA ASN A 97 5.52 11.30 -1.45
C ASN A 97 5.66 12.83 -1.62
N GLY A 98 4.58 13.58 -1.42
CA GLY A 98 4.58 15.05 -1.50
C GLY A 98 4.56 15.59 -2.93
N VAL A 99 4.09 14.81 -3.91
CA VAL A 99 3.91 15.26 -5.30
C VAL A 99 2.50 15.80 -5.54
N SER A 100 2.28 16.53 -6.62
CA SER A 100 0.97 17.06 -7.00
C SER A 100 -0.10 15.96 -7.10
N SER A 101 -1.34 16.28 -6.70
CA SER A 101 -2.48 15.36 -6.80
C SER A 101 -2.73 14.87 -8.23
N LEU A 102 -2.39 15.69 -9.24
CA LEU A 102 -2.45 15.32 -10.64
C LEU A 102 -1.54 14.11 -10.93
N VAL A 103 -0.28 14.17 -10.50
CA VAL A 103 0.70 13.09 -10.68
C VAL A 103 0.25 11.82 -9.97
N GLN A 104 -0.25 11.94 -8.73
CA GLN A 104 -0.75 10.79 -7.95
C GLN A 104 -1.92 10.10 -8.66
N ARG A 105 -2.90 10.89 -9.15
CA ARG A 105 -4.05 10.38 -9.90
C ARG A 105 -3.62 9.73 -11.20
N THR A 106 -2.65 10.31 -11.92
CA THR A 106 -2.15 9.75 -13.17
C THR A 106 -1.46 8.40 -12.96
N ILE A 107 -0.60 8.28 -11.94
CA ILE A 107 0.08 7.01 -11.61
C ILE A 107 -0.93 5.94 -11.16
N ALA A 108 -1.93 6.33 -10.37
CA ALA A 108 -3.00 5.43 -9.97
C ALA A 108 -3.83 4.95 -11.18
N ARG A 109 -4.11 5.84 -12.15
CA ARG A 109 -4.80 5.48 -13.41
C ARG A 109 -3.99 4.49 -14.24
N LEU A 110 -2.67 4.67 -14.31
CA LEU A 110 -1.74 3.73 -14.94
C LEU A 110 -1.58 2.41 -14.15
N ARG A 111 -2.18 2.28 -12.96
CA ARG A 111 -2.07 1.12 -12.06
C ARG A 111 -0.65 0.88 -11.50
N LEU A 112 0.20 1.91 -11.49
CA LEU A 112 1.58 1.85 -11.01
C LEU A 112 1.69 2.16 -9.51
N ASN A 113 0.95 1.39 -8.69
CA ASN A 113 0.84 1.66 -7.24
C ASN A 113 2.07 1.23 -6.43
N LYS A 114 2.77 0.18 -6.87
CA LYS A 114 3.97 -0.35 -6.22
C LYS A 114 5.23 0.21 -6.87
N ILE A 115 6.31 0.34 -6.10
CA ILE A 115 7.63 0.62 -6.70
C ILE A 115 8.07 -0.61 -7.50
N PHE A 116 8.74 -0.41 -8.63
CA PHE A 116 9.15 -1.45 -9.58
C PHE A 116 7.99 -2.27 -10.15
N SER A 117 6.75 -1.75 -10.12
CA SER A 117 5.67 -2.30 -10.95
C SER A 117 5.82 -1.81 -12.39
N GLY A 118 5.51 -2.68 -13.35
CA GLY A 118 5.49 -2.37 -14.78
C GLY A 118 4.11 -2.55 -15.38
N VAL A 119 3.77 -1.72 -16.37
CA VAL A 119 2.52 -1.80 -17.13
C VAL A 119 2.80 -1.59 -18.61
N PHE A 120 2.16 -2.40 -19.46
CA PHE A 120 2.13 -2.20 -20.90
C PHE A 120 1.04 -1.19 -21.27
N VAL A 121 1.38 -0.17 -22.05
CA VAL A 121 0.48 0.93 -22.43
C VAL A 121 0.51 1.10 -23.94
N LYS A 122 -0.66 1.18 -24.57
CA LYS A 122 -0.79 1.53 -25.99
C LYS A 122 -0.32 2.96 -26.22
N VAL A 123 0.52 3.15 -27.22
CA VAL A 123 1.07 4.46 -27.57
C VAL A 123 0.01 5.24 -28.36
N THR A 124 -0.45 6.34 -27.78
CA THR A 124 -1.36 7.30 -28.39
C THR A 124 -0.87 8.70 -28.02
N PRO A 125 -1.25 9.76 -28.76
CA PRO A 125 -0.87 11.13 -28.40
C PRO A 125 -1.23 11.49 -26.95
N GLU A 126 -2.35 10.95 -26.44
CA GLU A 126 -2.82 11.17 -25.08
C GLU A 126 -2.01 10.40 -24.04
N THR A 127 -1.64 9.16 -24.32
CA THR A 127 -0.81 8.38 -23.38
C THR A 127 0.59 8.97 -23.30
N ILE A 128 1.16 9.49 -24.40
CA ILE A 128 2.43 10.22 -24.38
C ILE A 128 2.33 11.49 -23.52
N LYS A 129 1.27 12.30 -23.67
CA LYS A 129 1.04 13.47 -22.78
C LYS A 129 0.97 13.05 -21.31
N THR A 130 0.27 11.95 -21.04
CA THR A 130 0.11 11.37 -19.71
C THR A 130 1.45 10.91 -19.12
N LEU A 131 2.28 10.24 -19.93
CA LEU A 131 3.61 9.78 -19.55
C LEU A 131 4.57 10.94 -19.26
N ARG A 132 4.52 12.02 -20.05
CA ARG A 132 5.31 13.25 -19.80
C ARG A 132 5.00 13.91 -18.45
N ILE A 133 3.75 13.84 -17.99
CA ILE A 133 3.37 14.35 -16.66
C ILE A 133 4.10 13.59 -15.54
N VAL A 134 4.26 12.28 -15.70
CA VAL A 134 4.81 11.36 -14.68
C VAL A 134 6.26 10.94 -14.92
N GLU A 135 6.88 11.43 -16.00
CA GLU A 135 8.23 11.11 -16.46
C GLU A 135 9.32 11.13 -15.37
N PRO A 136 9.33 12.08 -14.40
CA PRO A 136 10.35 12.05 -13.35
C PRO A 136 10.27 10.82 -12.44
N TYR A 137 9.10 10.18 -12.31
CA TYR A 137 8.86 9.10 -11.37
C TYR A 137 8.86 7.71 -12.01
N VAL A 138 8.90 7.69 -13.34
CA VAL A 138 8.60 6.52 -14.17
C VAL A 138 9.52 6.53 -15.39
N THR A 139 10.24 5.45 -15.62
CA THR A 139 10.91 5.21 -16.90
C THR A 139 10.00 4.43 -17.83
N TRP A 140 10.01 4.78 -19.11
CA TRP A 140 9.25 4.06 -20.11
C TRP A 140 10.01 3.99 -21.42
N GLY A 141 9.67 3.00 -22.24
CA GLY A 141 10.28 2.79 -23.56
C GLY A 141 9.57 1.69 -24.33
N PHE A 142 10.06 1.39 -25.53
CA PHE A 142 9.46 0.38 -26.41
C PHE A 142 10.08 -0.99 -26.14
N PRO A 143 9.29 -2.00 -25.72
CA PRO A 143 9.81 -3.33 -25.44
C PRO A 143 10.05 -4.12 -26.75
N ASN A 144 11.03 -5.03 -26.72
CA ASN A 144 11.18 -6.06 -27.76
C ASN A 144 10.26 -7.26 -27.45
N LEU A 145 9.89 -8.04 -28.47
CA LEU A 145 9.08 -9.26 -28.35
C LEU A 145 9.67 -10.24 -27.32
N LYS A 146 10.99 -10.42 -27.33
CA LYS A 146 11.69 -11.24 -26.33
C LYS A 146 11.41 -10.74 -24.90
N SER A 147 11.54 -9.44 -24.68
CA SER A 147 11.31 -8.81 -23.37
C SER A 147 9.86 -8.96 -22.91
N VAL A 148 8.90 -8.80 -23.83
CA VAL A 148 7.46 -9.00 -23.53
C VAL A 148 7.22 -10.45 -23.09
N ARG A 149 7.71 -11.42 -23.87
CA ARG A 149 7.55 -12.85 -23.58
C ARG A 149 8.18 -13.21 -22.23
N GLU A 150 9.40 -12.77 -21.97
CA GLU A 150 10.08 -13.04 -20.71
C GLU A 150 9.37 -12.41 -19.51
N LEU A 151 8.85 -11.19 -19.65
CA LEU A 151 8.10 -10.53 -18.58
C LEU A 151 6.81 -11.28 -18.24
N ILE A 152 6.06 -11.69 -19.25
CA ILE A 152 4.80 -12.44 -19.06
C ILE A 152 5.11 -13.80 -18.42
N LEU A 153 6.10 -14.54 -18.92
CA LEU A 153 6.44 -15.86 -18.38
C LEU A 153 7.04 -15.79 -16.97
N LYS A 154 7.91 -14.82 -16.68
CA LYS A 154 8.62 -14.74 -15.38
C LYS A 154 7.83 -14.00 -14.29
N ARG A 155 7.00 -13.04 -14.68
CA ARG A 155 6.34 -12.08 -13.76
C ARG A 155 4.84 -11.90 -14.03
N GLY A 156 4.26 -12.66 -14.97
CA GLY A 156 2.86 -12.56 -15.35
C GLY A 156 1.93 -12.94 -14.21
N GLN A 157 0.96 -12.08 -13.95
CA GLN A 157 -0.11 -12.30 -12.98
C GLN A 157 -1.43 -11.86 -13.61
N ALA A 158 -2.46 -12.67 -13.43
CA ALA A 158 -3.82 -12.34 -13.82
C ALA A 158 -4.62 -11.82 -12.62
N LYS A 159 -5.55 -10.91 -12.88
CA LYS A 159 -6.53 -10.47 -11.88
C LYS A 159 -7.89 -11.10 -12.19
N VAL A 160 -8.22 -12.17 -11.48
CA VAL A 160 -9.47 -12.93 -11.63
C VAL A 160 -10.33 -12.76 -10.39
N LYS A 161 -11.59 -12.37 -10.54
CA LYS A 161 -12.54 -12.17 -9.41
C LYS A 161 -11.93 -11.36 -8.25
N ASN A 162 -11.24 -10.26 -8.59
CA ASN A 162 -10.48 -9.38 -7.68
C ASN A 162 -9.28 -10.00 -6.93
N LYS A 163 -8.91 -11.26 -7.22
CA LYS A 163 -7.70 -11.91 -6.70
C LYS A 163 -6.59 -11.89 -7.74
N VAL A 164 -5.34 -11.79 -7.28
CA VAL A 164 -4.16 -11.83 -8.14
C VAL A 164 -3.61 -13.25 -8.12
N ILE A 165 -3.58 -13.91 -9.28
CA ILE A 165 -3.19 -15.31 -9.44
C ILE A 165 -2.00 -15.35 -10.43
N PRO A 166 -0.93 -16.12 -10.17
CA PRO A 166 0.15 -16.29 -11.14
C PRO A 166 -0.33 -16.99 -12.41
N LEU A 167 0.25 -16.63 -13.55
CA LEU A 167 0.00 -17.33 -14.82
C LEU A 167 0.87 -18.60 -14.88
N THR A 168 0.36 -19.72 -14.38
CA THR A 168 1.03 -21.04 -14.47
C THR A 168 0.63 -21.78 -15.73
N ASP A 169 -0.66 -21.81 -16.03
CA ASP A 169 -1.27 -22.62 -17.08
C ASP A 169 -2.17 -21.75 -17.98
N ASN A 170 -2.35 -22.21 -19.23
CA ASN A 170 -3.16 -21.50 -20.23
C ASN A 170 -4.67 -21.53 -19.92
N THR A 171 -5.13 -22.47 -19.09
CA THR A 171 -6.54 -22.61 -18.70
C THR A 171 -7.11 -21.30 -18.14
N VAL A 172 -6.35 -20.60 -17.29
CA VAL A 172 -6.75 -19.31 -16.71
C VAL A 172 -6.94 -18.22 -17.77
N ILE A 173 -6.18 -18.29 -18.85
CA ILE A 173 -6.28 -17.35 -19.97
C ILE A 173 -7.48 -17.71 -20.84
N GLU A 174 -7.62 -18.98 -21.21
CA GLU A 174 -8.71 -19.50 -22.05
C GLU A 174 -10.08 -19.27 -21.41
N GLU A 175 -10.25 -19.55 -20.11
CA GLU A 175 -11.53 -19.34 -19.40
C GLU A 175 -12.01 -17.88 -19.37
N HIS A 176 -11.10 -16.91 -19.47
CA HIS A 176 -11.41 -15.49 -19.28
C HIS A 176 -11.25 -14.62 -20.52
N LEU A 177 -10.43 -15.04 -21.47
CA LEU A 177 -10.05 -14.31 -22.68
C LEU A 177 -10.18 -15.17 -23.94
N GLY A 178 -10.53 -16.45 -23.82
CA GLY A 178 -10.92 -17.29 -24.95
C GLY A 178 -12.33 -16.91 -25.38
N GLU A 179 -12.44 -16.23 -26.53
CA GLU A 179 -13.66 -16.21 -27.32
C GLU A 179 -13.76 -17.49 -28.17
#